data_AF-A0A6P0IEC8-F1
#
_entry.id   AF-A0A6P0IEC8-F1
#
_cell.length_a   1.000
_cell.length_b   1.000
_cell.length_c   1.000
_cell.angle_alpha   90.00
_cell.angle_beta   90.00
_cell.angle_gamma   90.00
#
_symmetry.space_group_name_H-M   'P 1'
#
loop_
_entity.id
_entity.type
_entity.pdbx_description
1 polymer ?
#
loop_
_entity_poly.entity_id
_entity_poly.type
_entity_poly.pdbx_seq_one_letter_code
_entity_poly.pdbx_strand_id
1 'polypeptide(L)' 'MGEAIHLELRFPNLARTQYTVTSPKSQEYNCFAWVAGDRERWWQPTPEYQFY' A
#
# COMPACT_ATOMS: atom_id res chain seq x y z
N MET A 1 3.00 4.82 15.31
CA MET A 1 3.58 6.19 15.19
C MET A 1 4.63 6.29 14.08
N GLY A 2 5.53 5.32 13.89
CA GLY A 2 6.57 5.37 12.84
C GLY A 2 6.07 5.36 11.39
N GLU A 3 5.05 4.56 11.05
CA GLU A 3 4.53 4.48 9.67
C GLU A 3 3.80 5.74 9.20
N ALA A 4 3.07 6.42 10.08
CA ALA A 4 2.37 7.67 9.77
C ALA A 4 3.34 8.79 9.37
N ILE A 5 4.47 8.91 10.08
CA ILE A 5 5.52 9.88 9.76
C ILE A 5 6.11 9.61 8.37
N HIS A 6 6.34 8.35 8.02
CA HIS A 6 6.84 7.99 6.68
C HIS A 6 5.84 8.34 5.56
N LEU A 7 4.53 8.18 5.81
CA LEU A 7 3.50 8.56 4.85
C LEU A 7 3.42 10.08 4.64
N GLU A 8 3.52 10.86 5.71
CA GLU A 8 3.52 12.33 5.65
C GLU A 8 4.78 12.88 4.97
N LEU A 9 5.93 12.23 5.13
CA LEU A 9 7.15 12.59 4.39
C LEU A 9 6.97 12.38 2.87
N ARG A 10 6.25 11.34 2.46
CA ARG A 10 6.01 11.02 1.04
C ARG A 10 4.83 11.77 0.44
N PHE A 11 3.82 12.05 1.26
CA PHE A 11 2.59 12.74 0.89
C PHE A 11 2.33 13.89 1.89
N PRO A 12 3.03 15.03 1.75
CA PRO A 12 3.03 16.09 2.77
C PRO A 12 1.65 16.68 3.09
N ASN A 13 0.73 16.62 2.15
CA ASN A 13 -0.64 17.11 2.36
C ASN A 13 -1.45 16.23 3.32
N LEU A 14 -1.06 14.97 3.58
CA LEU A 14 -1.73 14.11 4.55
C LEU A 14 -1.69 14.69 5.97
N ALA A 15 -0.59 15.36 6.34
CA ALA A 15 -0.44 16.02 7.64
C ALA A 15 -1.49 17.11 7.90
N ARG A 16 -2.14 17.60 6.84
CA ARG A 16 -3.21 18.61 6.90
C ARG A 16 -4.61 18.00 6.92
N THR A 17 -4.72 16.68 6.91
CA THR A 17 -5.97 15.93 6.86
C THR A 17 -6.13 15.05 8.09
N GLN A 18 -7.35 14.57 8.34
CA GLN A 18 -7.64 13.60 9.42
C GLN A 18 -7.61 12.17 8.89
N TYR A 19 -6.53 11.78 8.22
CA TYR A 19 -6.40 10.41 7.74
C TYR A 19 -6.08 9.46 8.90
N THR A 20 -6.39 8.17 8.71
CA THR A 20 -6.03 7.13 9.67
C THR A 20 -5.58 5.89 8.91
N VAL A 21 -4.46 5.32 9.33
CA VAL A 21 -3.97 4.04 8.79
C VAL A 21 -4.82 2.93 9.40
N THR A 22 -5.63 2.28 8.57
CA THR A 22 -6.55 1.21 9.02
C THR A 22 -5.98 -0.20 8.83
N SER A 23 -4.85 -0.33 8.13
CA SER A 23 -4.23 -1.62 7.84
C SER A 23 -2.71 -1.48 7.71
N PRO A 24 -1.93 -2.50 8.10
CA PRO A 24 -0.48 -2.51 7.89
C PRO A 24 -0.15 -2.54 6.39
N LYS A 25 1.03 -2.02 6.03
CA LYS A 25 1.56 -2.20 4.67
C LYS A 25 1.85 -3.67 4.43
N SER A 26 1.14 -4.28 3.48
CA SER A 26 1.36 -5.67 3.08
C SER A 26 1.68 -5.75 1.59
N GLN A 27 2.68 -6.57 1.25
CA GLN A 27 2.95 -6.98 -0.13
C GLN A 27 2.06 -8.13 -0.60
N GLU A 28 1.21 -8.67 0.28
CA GLU A 28 0.25 -9.73 -0.05
C GLU A 28 -1.08 -9.13 -0.56
N TYR A 29 -1.25 -7.81 -0.43
CA TYR A 29 -2.49 -7.14 -0.83
C TYR A 29 -2.45 -6.65 -2.28
N ASN A 30 -3.02 -7.47 -3.17
CA ASN A 30 -3.22 -7.12 -4.57
C ASN A 30 -4.63 -6.55 -4.82
N CYS A 31 -4.77 -5.22 -4.77
CA CYS A 31 -6.05 -4.54 -5.01
C CYS A 31 -6.65 -4.86 -6.40
N PHE A 32 -5.83 -5.10 -7.43
CA PHE A 32 -6.31 -5.42 -8.77
C PHE A 32 -6.91 -6.83 -8.84
N ALA A 33 -6.29 -7.82 -8.19
CA ALA A 33 -6.87 -9.16 -8.03
C ALA A 33 -8.20 -9.12 -7.27
N TRP A 34 -8.24 -8.33 -6.19
CA TRP A 34 -9.46 -8.16 -5.40
C TRP A 34 -10.61 -7.55 -6.22
N VAL A 35 -10.36 -6.52 -7.02
CA VAL A 35 -11.38 -5.90 -7.88
C VAL A 35 -11.75 -6.82 -9.06
N ALA A 36 -10.81 -7.59 -9.60
CA ALA A 36 -11.04 -8.54 -10.68
C ALA A 36 -11.79 -9.81 -10.24
N GLY A 37 -11.93 -10.04 -8.93
CA GLY A 37 -12.55 -11.27 -8.39
C GLY A 37 -11.67 -12.52 -8.50
N ASP A 38 -10.41 -12.37 -8.93
CA ASP A 38 -9.43 -13.44 -9.08
C ASP A 38 -8.30 -13.22 -8.06
N ARG A 39 -8.45 -13.85 -6.89
CA ARG A 39 -7.48 -13.75 -5.78
C ARG A 39 -6.31 -14.74 -5.91
N GLU A 40 -6.35 -15.66 -6.87
CA GLU A 40 -5.32 -16.68 -7.06
C GLU A 40 -4.17 -16.18 -7.94
N ARG A 41 -4.41 -15.15 -8.74
CA ARG A 41 -3.41 -14.55 -9.61
C ARG A 41 -2.89 -13.23 -9.05
N TRP A 42 -1.63 -12.93 -9.34
CA TRP A 42 -1.02 -11.63 -9.08
C TRP A 42 -1.10 -10.73 -10.31
N TRP A 43 -1.65 -9.53 -10.15
CA TRP A 43 -2.01 -8.58 -11.21
C TRP A 43 -1.39 -7.20 -10.97
N GLN A 44 -1.02 -6.90 -9.72
CA GLN A 44 -0.19 -5.72 -9.44
C GLN A 44 1.17 -5.91 -10.09
N PRO A 45 1.74 -4.88 -10.75
CA PRO A 45 3.13 -4.92 -11.16
C PRO A 45 3.98 -5.11 -9.89
N THR A 46 4.74 -6.20 -9.85
CA THR A 46 5.71 -6.42 -8.77
C THR A 46 6.74 -5.29 -8.83
N PRO A 47 7.03 -4.59 -7.72
CA PRO A 47 8.06 -3.57 -7.73
C PRO A 47 9.37 -4.19 -8.18
N GLU A 48 10.06 -3.53 -9.09
CA GLU A 48 11.28 -4.01 -9.76
C GLU A 48 12.50 -4.19 -8.82
N TYR A 49 12.29 -4.03 -7.50
CA TYR A 49 13.32 -3.97 -6.47
C TYR A 49 13.26 -5.10 -5.42
N GLN A 50 12.52 -6.18 -5.66
CA GLN A 50 12.60 -7.37 -4.80
C GLN A 50 12.82 -8.63 -5.62
N PHE A 51 14.01 -8.72 -6.22
CA PHE A 51 14.61 -10.01 -6.54
C PHE A 51 15.39 -10.50 -5.30
N TYR A 52 14.90 -11.62 -4.75
CA TYR A 52 15.46 -12.51 -3.71
C TYR A 52 15.37 -12.07 -2.25
#